data_AF-A0A1G7UG62-F1
#
_entry.id   AF-A0A1G7UG62-F1
#
_cell.length_a   1.000
_cell.length_b   1.000
_cell.length_c   1.000
_cell.angle_alpha   90.00
_cell.angle_beta   90.00
_cell.angle_gamma   90.00
#
_symmetry.space_group_name_H-M   'P 1'
#
loop_
_entity.id
_entity.type
_entity.pdbx_description
1 polymer ?
#
loop_
_entity_poly.entity_id
_entity_poly.type
_entity_poly.pdbx_seq_one_letter_code
_entity_poly.pdbx_strand_id
1 'polypeptide(L)'
;MNESMSHPTAPTWRLKLAELMDSTPVQRIITALILINAAILGLLTSADIVREWGWLLLPVDIFILTAFVIELALRFAARGIGLLRDPWAVFDCLVVGIALVPASGPFSVLRALRVLRVLRLVSINPSMRKVVQALLASLPGMGSIVMLMALLFYVAAVMATQLFGQSFPEWFGNIGASLYTLFQIMTLESWSMGIVRPVMEEQPLAWVFFVPYILIATFMMLNLFIAVIVNAMQDAQGPDPEVEARAVREQMILDELKGYVQSWRRCAASRERSAGSGCCVARADVQQIVPHAPLNDGSHAPAW
;
A
#
# COMPACT_ATOMS: atom_id res chain seq x y z
N MET A 1 9.33 -41.45 0.98
CA MET A 1 10.17 -40.99 2.10
C MET A 1 9.81 -39.54 2.32
N ASN A 2 8.87 -39.27 3.25
CA ASN A 2 8.34 -37.93 3.51
C ASN A 2 9.25 -37.27 4.55
N GLU A 3 10.06 -36.31 4.13
CA GLU A 3 10.74 -35.41 5.06
C GLU A 3 9.71 -34.47 5.68
N SER A 4 9.35 -34.72 6.92
CA SER A 4 8.63 -33.75 7.75
C SER A 4 9.56 -32.57 8.01
N MET A 5 9.32 -31.45 7.32
CA MET A 5 9.95 -30.17 7.65
C MET A 5 9.60 -29.80 9.10
N SER A 6 10.55 -29.98 10.01
CA SER A 6 10.45 -29.50 11.39
C SER A 6 10.55 -27.98 11.38
N HIS A 7 9.41 -27.29 11.44
CA HIS A 7 9.41 -25.87 11.77
C HIS A 7 9.99 -25.69 13.19
N PRO A 8 11.00 -24.84 13.39
CA PRO A 8 11.55 -24.60 14.72
C PRO A 8 10.45 -23.98 15.60
N THR A 9 9.94 -24.75 16.56
CA THR A 9 8.98 -24.29 17.55
C THR A 9 9.67 -23.25 18.44
N ALA A 10 9.18 -22.01 18.42
CA ALA A 10 9.72 -20.95 19.26
C ALA A 10 9.70 -21.38 20.75
N PRO A 11 10.72 -21.03 21.55
CA PRO A 11 10.76 -21.40 22.96
C PRO A 11 9.57 -20.81 23.73
N THR A 12 9.03 -21.57 24.68
CA THR A 12 7.78 -21.28 25.40
C THR A 12 7.76 -19.93 26.13
N TRP A 13 8.91 -19.42 26.59
CA TRP A 13 8.99 -18.10 27.22
C TRP A 13 8.77 -16.95 26.24
N ARG A 14 9.16 -17.10 24.96
CA ARG A 14 8.94 -16.09 23.92
C ARG A 14 7.47 -15.96 23.56
N LEU A 15 6.74 -17.07 23.53
CA LEU A 15 5.31 -17.09 23.28
C LEU A 15 4.53 -16.38 24.40
N LYS A 16 4.86 -16.69 25.66
CA LYS A 16 4.28 -16.01 26.83
C LYS A 16 4.59 -14.51 26.84
N LEU A 17 5.81 -14.12 26.46
CA LEU A 17 6.19 -12.72 26.36
C LEU A 17 5.43 -12.00 25.24
N ALA A 18 5.25 -12.64 24.08
CA ALA A 18 4.44 -12.09 22.99
C ALA A 18 2.99 -11.87 23.44
N GLU A 19 2.38 -12.87 24.09
CA GLU A 19 1.02 -12.78 24.62
C GLU A 19 0.86 -11.66 25.66
N LEU A 20 1.85 -11.50 26.55
CA LEU A 20 1.88 -10.40 27.51
C LEU A 20 1.96 -9.03 26.80
N MET A 21 2.83 -8.90 25.79
CA MET A 21 2.99 -7.66 25.03
C MET A 21 1.77 -7.30 24.19
N ASP A 22 1.03 -8.29 23.72
CA ASP A 22 -0.20 -8.12 22.94
C ASP A 22 -1.44 -7.88 23.82
N SER A 23 -1.29 -7.94 25.15
CA SER A 23 -2.41 -7.75 26.08
C SER A 23 -2.96 -6.32 26.08
N THR A 24 -4.30 -6.19 26.21
CA THR A 24 -5.01 -4.90 26.25
C THR A 24 -4.47 -3.93 27.31
N PRO A 25 -4.09 -4.34 28.53
CA PRO A 25 -3.52 -3.44 29.52
C PRO A 25 -2.20 -2.82 29.05
N VAL A 26 -1.30 -3.61 28.48
CA VAL A 26 -0.01 -3.12 27.95
C VAL A 26 -0.25 -2.14 26.81
N GLN A 27 -1.15 -2.46 25.88
CA GLN A 27 -1.53 -1.55 24.79
C GLN A 27 -2.09 -0.22 25.30
N ARG A 28 -2.96 -0.25 26.32
CA ARG A 28 -3.52 0.97 26.94
C ARG A 28 -2.45 1.81 27.62
N ILE A 29 -1.52 1.18 28.34
CA ILE A 29 -0.40 1.88 28.98
C ILE A 29 0.47 2.56 27.92
N ILE A 30 0.88 1.84 26.87
CA ILE A 30 1.69 2.42 25.79
C ILE A 30 0.94 3.56 25.10
N THR A 31 -0.37 3.39 24.84
CA THR A 31 -1.20 4.45 24.25
C THR A 31 -1.25 5.68 25.13
N ALA A 32 -1.44 5.52 26.45
CA ALA A 32 -1.43 6.63 27.39
C ALA A 32 -0.06 7.34 27.42
N LEU A 33 1.04 6.59 27.41
CA LEU A 33 2.39 7.16 27.33
C LEU A 33 2.62 7.95 26.04
N ILE A 34 2.10 7.49 24.89
CA ILE A 34 2.17 8.22 23.62
C ILE A 34 1.41 9.54 23.72
N LEU A 35 0.20 9.54 24.27
CA LEU A 35 -0.62 10.75 24.43
C LEU A 35 0.02 11.76 25.38
N ILE A 36 0.56 11.28 26.51
CA ILE A 36 1.30 12.12 27.47
C ILE A 36 2.54 12.71 26.79
N ASN A 37 3.28 11.90 26.03
CA ASN A 37 4.47 12.37 25.32
C ASN A 37 4.14 13.43 24.26
N ALA A 38 3.04 13.26 23.53
CA ALA A 38 2.56 14.24 22.56
C ALA A 38 2.21 15.57 23.24
N ALA A 39 1.52 15.52 24.38
CA ALA A 39 1.20 16.72 25.17
C ALA A 39 2.47 17.42 25.68
N ILE A 40 3.42 16.66 26.25
CA ILE A 40 4.70 17.19 26.72
C ILE A 40 5.45 17.87 25.58
N LEU A 41 5.48 17.27 24.38
CA LEU A 41 6.15 17.85 23.23
C LEU A 41 5.53 19.19 22.79
N GLY A 42 4.20 19.28 22.82
CA GLY A 42 3.49 20.55 22.59
C GLY A 42 3.87 21.62 23.62
N LEU A 43 3.94 21.25 24.90
CA LEU A 43 4.36 22.15 25.98
C LEU A 43 5.83 22.60 25.83
N LEU A 44 6.72 21.69 25.42
CA LEU A 44 8.14 21.97 25.16
C LEU A 44 8.37 22.90 23.96
N THR A 45 7.34 23.20 23.16
CA THR A 45 7.43 24.15 22.06
C THR A 45 7.40 25.61 22.55
N SER A 46 6.81 25.87 23.73
CA SER A 46 6.80 27.20 24.34
C SER A 46 8.05 27.43 25.19
N ALA A 47 8.82 28.47 24.85
CA ALA A 47 10.02 28.83 25.61
C ALA A 47 9.72 29.19 27.08
N ASP A 48 8.56 29.80 27.35
CA ASP A 48 8.18 30.20 28.71
C ASP A 48 7.86 28.98 29.58
N ILE A 49 7.13 28.01 29.03
CA ILE A 49 6.83 26.75 29.72
C ILE A 49 8.11 25.93 29.97
N VAL A 50 9.05 25.93 29.03
CA VAL A 50 10.34 25.25 29.21
C VAL A 50 11.15 25.90 30.33
N ARG A 51 11.12 27.24 30.48
CA ARG A 51 11.83 27.91 31.59
C ARG A 51 11.26 27.55 32.95
N GLU A 52 9.94 27.46 33.08
CA GLU A 52 9.27 27.20 34.36
C GLU A 52 9.18 25.70 34.71
N TRP A 53 8.84 24.86 33.72
CA TRP A 53 8.50 23.44 33.90
C TRP A 53 9.49 22.49 33.23
N GLY A 54 10.52 22.99 32.55
CA GLY A 54 11.48 22.17 31.81
C GLY A 54 12.20 21.13 32.68
N TRP A 55 12.44 21.45 33.97
CA TRP A 55 13.05 20.52 34.92
C TRP A 55 12.21 19.25 35.16
N LEU A 56 10.89 19.32 34.96
CA LEU A 56 9.98 18.18 35.06
C LEU A 56 9.70 17.56 33.68
N LEU A 57 9.44 18.40 32.67
CA LEU A 57 9.05 17.94 31.34
C LEU A 57 10.17 17.18 30.61
N LEU A 58 11.43 17.62 30.74
CA LEU A 58 12.57 17.00 30.05
C LEU A 58 12.90 15.59 30.58
N PRO A 59 13.00 15.34 31.91
CA PRO A 59 13.20 13.99 32.42
C PRO A 59 12.04 13.05 32.09
N VAL A 60 10.79 13.55 32.09
CA VAL A 60 9.62 12.74 31.74
C VAL A 60 9.63 12.36 30.25
N ASP A 61 10.04 13.25 29.33
CA ASP A 61 10.22 12.89 27.91
C ASP A 61 11.24 11.76 27.73
N ILE A 62 12.36 11.83 28.45
CA ILE A 62 13.43 10.81 28.43
C ILE A 62 12.92 9.49 29.03
N PHE A 63 12.18 9.54 30.13
CA PHE A 63 11.57 8.37 30.74
C PHE A 63 10.63 7.65 29.77
N ILE A 64 9.74 8.39 29.10
CA ILE A 64 8.81 7.82 28.12
C ILE A 64 9.57 7.22 26.92
N LEU A 65 10.60 7.91 26.42
CA LEU A 65 11.47 7.37 25.36
C LEU A 65 12.12 6.06 25.80
N THR A 66 12.64 6.01 27.02
CA THR A 66 13.28 4.80 27.57
C THR A 66 12.27 3.65 27.68
N ALA A 67 11.05 3.93 28.12
CA ALA A 67 9.97 2.94 28.16
C ALA A 67 9.66 2.38 26.75
N PHE A 68 9.66 3.24 25.71
CA PHE A 68 9.48 2.81 24.32
C PHE A 68 10.63 1.97 23.78
N VAL A 69 11.87 2.27 24.16
CA VAL A 69 13.03 1.46 23.78
C VAL A 69 12.96 0.07 24.43
N ILE A 70 12.61 0.02 25.72
CA ILE A 70 12.43 -1.25 26.45
C ILE A 70 11.29 -2.07 25.81
N GLU A 71 10.16 -1.43 25.54
CA GLU A 71 9.01 -2.06 24.90
C GLU A 71 9.35 -2.66 23.53
N LEU A 72 10.08 -1.92 22.69
CA LEU A 72 10.57 -2.40 21.40
C LEU A 72 11.56 -3.56 21.56
N ALA A 73 12.47 -3.48 22.53
CA ALA A 73 13.42 -4.56 22.82
C ALA A 73 12.71 -5.84 23.29
N LEU A 74 11.67 -5.73 24.11
CA LEU A 74 10.84 -6.85 24.53
C LEU A 74 10.08 -7.49 23.35
N ARG A 75 9.53 -6.67 22.44
CA ARG A 75 8.92 -7.16 21.20
C ARG A 75 9.93 -7.90 20.32
N PHE A 76 11.14 -7.39 20.21
CA PHE A 76 12.23 -8.03 19.46
C PHE A 76 12.69 -9.33 20.13
N ALA A 77 12.75 -9.39 21.46
CA ALA A 77 13.07 -10.60 22.21
C ALA A 77 12.00 -11.69 22.03
N ALA A 78 10.72 -11.30 21.96
CA ALA A 78 9.60 -12.22 21.78
C ALA A 78 9.51 -12.78 20.34
N ARG A 79 9.58 -11.92 19.32
CA ARG A 79 9.33 -12.27 17.91
C ARG A 79 10.59 -12.42 17.06
N GLY A 80 11.75 -12.01 17.57
CA GLY A 80 13.03 -12.05 16.86
C GLY A 80 13.04 -11.18 15.59
N ILE A 81 13.90 -11.54 14.65
CA ILE A 81 14.03 -10.87 13.33
C ILE A 81 12.72 -10.97 12.53
N GLY A 82 11.86 -11.95 12.81
CA GLY A 82 10.53 -12.07 12.22
C GLY A 82 9.65 -10.84 12.46
N LEU A 83 9.94 -10.02 13.48
CA LEU A 83 9.28 -8.74 13.73
C LEU A 83 9.42 -7.77 12.54
N LEU A 84 10.54 -7.79 11.82
CA LEU A 84 10.80 -6.89 10.69
C LEU A 84 9.95 -7.20 9.45
N ARG A 85 9.18 -8.29 9.45
CA ARG A 85 8.20 -8.57 8.41
C ARG A 85 6.89 -7.81 8.61
N ASP A 86 6.63 -7.27 9.80
CA ASP A 86 5.47 -6.42 10.09
C ASP A 86 5.82 -4.95 9.78
N PRO A 87 5.19 -4.31 8.77
CA PRO A 87 5.46 -2.92 8.41
C PRO A 87 5.27 -1.94 9.58
N TRP A 88 4.33 -2.24 10.49
CA TRP A 88 4.07 -1.41 11.65
C TRP A 88 5.18 -1.49 12.70
N ALA A 89 5.80 -2.66 12.84
CA ALA A 89 6.93 -2.83 13.72
C ALA A 89 8.20 -2.20 13.15
N VAL A 90 8.40 -2.25 11.82
CA VAL A 90 9.47 -1.52 11.14
C VAL A 90 9.31 -0.01 11.33
N PHE A 91 8.08 0.50 11.20
CA PHE A 91 7.76 1.90 11.47
C PHE A 91 8.10 2.30 12.92
N ASP A 92 7.69 1.51 13.90
CA ASP A 92 8.03 1.73 15.30
C ASP A 92 9.55 1.73 15.53
N CYS A 93 10.29 0.81 14.89
CA CYS A 93 11.76 0.77 14.94
C CYS A 93 12.39 2.04 14.39
N LEU A 94 11.94 2.51 13.23
CA LEU A 94 12.46 3.71 12.58
C LEU A 94 12.23 4.94 13.45
N VAL A 95 11.03 5.07 14.00
CA VAL A 95 10.63 6.21 14.81
C VAL A 95 11.37 6.26 16.15
N VAL A 96 11.50 5.12 16.84
CA VAL A 96 12.32 5.03 18.07
C VAL A 96 13.81 5.21 17.75
N GLY A 97 14.28 4.69 16.61
CA GLY A 97 15.64 4.87 16.12
C GLY A 97 16.01 6.34 15.92
N ILE A 98 15.18 7.11 15.19
CA ILE A 98 15.37 8.56 15.01
C ILE A 98 15.42 9.30 16.35
N ALA A 99 14.61 8.87 17.33
CA ALA A 99 14.60 9.49 18.66
C ALA A 99 15.88 9.24 19.48
N LEU A 100 16.58 8.12 19.23
CA LEU A 100 17.84 7.77 19.90
C LEU A 100 19.05 8.49 19.30
N VAL A 101 19.00 8.96 18.05
CA VAL A 101 20.15 9.61 17.42
C VAL A 101 20.48 10.94 18.13
N PRO A 102 21.73 11.14 18.58
CA PRO A 102 22.19 12.42 19.10
C PRO A 102 22.06 13.52 18.04
N ALA A 103 21.25 14.54 18.32
CA ALA A 103 20.99 15.63 17.38
C ALA A 103 22.05 16.75 17.50
N SER A 104 23.31 16.41 17.19
CA SER A 104 24.44 17.33 17.12
C SER A 104 24.87 17.61 15.68
N GLY A 105 25.29 18.85 15.39
CA GLY A 105 25.85 19.23 14.08
C GLY A 105 24.83 19.14 12.93
N PRO A 106 25.18 18.56 11.77
CA PRO A 106 24.31 18.46 10.58
C PRO A 106 22.98 17.73 10.81
N PHE A 107 22.87 16.95 11.89
CA PHE A 107 21.68 16.19 12.26
C PHE A 107 20.74 16.96 13.20
N SER A 108 20.85 18.29 13.27
CA SER A 108 19.95 19.13 14.08
C SER A 108 18.48 18.94 13.71
N VAL A 109 18.18 18.67 12.43
CA VAL A 109 16.83 18.36 11.94
C VAL A 109 16.24 17.10 12.59
N LEU A 110 17.07 16.12 12.94
CA LEU A 110 16.60 14.90 13.63
C LEU A 110 15.96 15.21 14.98
N ARG A 111 16.34 16.33 15.63
CA ARG A 111 15.67 16.82 16.85
C ARG A 111 14.20 17.13 16.60
N ALA A 112 13.90 17.80 15.49
CA ALA A 112 12.54 18.13 15.10
C ALA A 112 11.76 16.87 14.72
N LEU A 113 12.40 15.92 14.01
CA LEU A 113 11.78 14.65 13.63
C LEU A 113 11.41 13.75 14.81
N ARG A 114 11.85 14.05 16.03
CA ARG A 114 11.38 13.34 17.24
C ARG A 114 9.88 13.50 17.47
N VAL A 115 9.23 14.51 16.87
CA VAL A 115 7.77 14.64 16.84
C VAL A 115 7.08 13.47 16.16
N LEU A 116 7.76 12.82 15.22
CA LEU A 116 7.22 11.65 14.51
C LEU A 116 6.92 10.49 15.46
N ARG A 117 7.47 10.47 16.68
CA ARG A 117 7.10 9.48 17.70
C ARG A 117 5.65 9.49 18.13
N VAL A 118 4.95 10.62 17.95
CA VAL A 118 3.50 10.71 18.14
C VAL A 118 2.75 9.85 17.12
N LEU A 119 3.30 9.66 15.92
CA LEU A 119 2.71 8.81 14.88
C LEU A 119 2.67 7.33 15.28
N ARG A 120 3.36 6.90 16.35
CA ARG A 120 3.16 5.57 16.93
C ARG A 120 1.72 5.34 17.39
N LEU A 121 0.93 6.40 17.60
CA LEU A 121 -0.49 6.27 17.84
C LEU A 121 -1.21 5.57 16.68
N VAL A 122 -0.74 5.81 15.44
CA VAL A 122 -1.23 5.13 14.23
C VAL A 122 -0.85 3.66 14.25
N SER A 123 0.40 3.34 14.61
CA SER A 123 0.87 1.96 14.68
C SER A 123 0.28 1.21 15.87
N ILE A 124 -0.23 1.80 16.94
CA ILE A 124 -0.85 1.05 18.04
C ILE A 124 -2.36 0.89 17.89
N ASN A 125 -3.04 1.87 17.29
CA ASN A 125 -4.50 1.88 17.16
C ASN A 125 -4.94 1.12 15.90
N PRO A 126 -5.64 -0.03 16.04
CA PRO A 126 -6.09 -0.81 14.89
C PRO A 126 -6.99 -0.05 13.92
N SER A 127 -7.82 0.89 14.42
CA SER A 127 -8.68 1.72 13.57
C SER A 127 -7.86 2.68 12.71
N MET A 128 -6.82 3.29 13.27
CA MET A 128 -5.92 4.17 12.52
C MET A 128 -5.08 3.39 11.50
N ARG A 129 -4.61 2.19 11.88
CA ARG A 129 -3.94 1.26 10.94
C ARG A 129 -4.82 0.96 9.74
N LYS A 130 -6.10 0.65 9.96
CA LYS A 130 -7.07 0.37 8.88
C LYS A 130 -7.23 1.56 7.94
N VAL A 131 -7.35 2.77 8.48
CA VAL A 131 -7.46 3.99 7.66
C VAL A 131 -6.23 4.18 6.79
N VAL A 132 -5.03 4.11 7.37
CA VAL A 132 -3.78 4.27 6.61
C VAL A 132 -3.57 3.13 5.62
N GLN A 133 -3.92 1.90 5.98
CA GLN A 133 -3.88 0.76 5.07
C GLN A 133 -4.83 0.93 3.88
N ALA A 134 -6.06 1.42 4.11
CA ALA A 134 -7.00 1.71 3.03
C ALA A 134 -6.45 2.79 2.09
N LEU A 135 -5.85 3.85 2.64
CA LEU A 135 -5.20 4.89 1.83
C LEU A 135 -4.05 4.30 1.00
N LEU A 136 -3.15 3.52 1.63
CA LEU A 136 -2.00 2.93 0.94
C LEU A 136 -2.39 1.83 -0.05
N ALA A 137 -3.49 1.09 0.20
CA ALA A 137 -3.96 0.02 -0.68
C ALA A 137 -4.46 0.54 -2.04
N SER A 138 -4.84 1.81 -2.13
CA SER A 138 -5.21 2.44 -3.40
C SER A 138 -4.02 2.81 -4.28
N LEU A 139 -2.80 2.93 -3.72
CA LEU A 139 -1.61 3.38 -4.44
C LEU A 139 -1.09 2.41 -5.52
N PRO A 140 -1.01 1.08 -5.29
CA PRO A 140 -0.44 0.14 -6.26
C PRO A 140 -1.14 0.15 -7.61
N GLY A 141 -2.48 0.32 -7.63
CA GLY A 141 -3.28 0.40 -8.85
C GLY A 141 -2.92 1.58 -9.76
N MET A 142 -2.15 2.54 -9.27
CA MET A 142 -1.77 3.76 -9.99
C MET A 142 -0.26 3.86 -10.27
N GLY A 143 0.50 2.81 -9.96
CA GLY A 143 1.97 2.83 -10.09
C GLY A 143 2.45 3.22 -11.49
N SER A 144 1.70 2.85 -12.53
CA SER A 144 1.99 3.22 -13.93
C SER A 144 1.86 4.72 -14.19
N ILE A 145 0.79 5.37 -13.71
CA ILE A 145 0.55 6.80 -13.86
C ILE A 145 1.58 7.59 -13.05
N VAL A 146 1.85 7.15 -11.81
CA VAL A 146 2.88 7.78 -10.95
C VAL A 146 4.26 7.68 -11.59
N MET A 147 4.61 6.53 -12.18
CA MET A 147 5.87 6.34 -12.89
C MET A 147 5.96 7.23 -14.15
N LEU A 148 4.88 7.33 -14.93
CA LEU A 148 4.82 8.22 -16.09
C LEU A 148 4.96 9.69 -15.67
N MET A 149 4.31 10.09 -14.58
CA MET A 149 4.39 11.45 -14.03
C MET A 149 5.82 11.76 -13.59
N ALA A 150 6.45 10.84 -12.85
CA ALA A 150 7.84 10.98 -12.41
C ALA A 150 8.82 11.11 -13.58
N LEU A 151 8.62 10.33 -14.65
CA LEU A 151 9.41 10.45 -15.87
C LEU A 151 9.24 11.82 -16.54
N LEU A 152 8.00 12.30 -16.69
CA LEU A 152 7.73 13.62 -17.26
C LEU A 152 8.32 14.74 -16.41
N PHE A 153 8.20 14.64 -15.08
CA PHE A 153 8.85 15.57 -14.14
C PHE A 153 10.36 15.61 -14.33
N TYR A 154 10.99 14.43 -14.44
CA TYR A 154 12.44 14.34 -14.63
C TYR A 154 12.88 14.95 -15.97
N VAL A 155 12.22 14.59 -17.07
CA VAL A 155 12.55 15.13 -18.40
C VAL A 155 12.32 16.64 -18.44
N ALA A 156 11.20 17.14 -17.89
CA ALA A 156 10.93 18.57 -17.79
C ALA A 156 11.97 19.30 -16.93
N ALA A 157 12.41 18.70 -15.80
CA ALA A 157 13.43 19.29 -14.95
C ALA A 157 14.78 19.42 -15.68
N VAL A 158 15.21 18.38 -16.39
CA VAL A 158 16.44 18.42 -17.20
C VAL A 158 16.35 19.50 -18.28
N MET A 159 15.22 19.58 -18.99
CA MET A 159 15.01 20.62 -20.00
C MET A 159 15.03 22.03 -19.37
N ALA A 160 14.31 22.23 -18.26
CA ALA A 160 14.24 23.52 -17.60
C ALA A 160 15.60 23.98 -17.06
N THR A 161 16.39 23.06 -16.49
CA THR A 161 17.77 23.36 -16.06
C THR A 161 18.63 23.81 -17.24
N GLN A 162 18.52 23.15 -18.40
CA GLN A 162 19.32 23.50 -19.59
C GLN A 162 18.87 24.81 -20.25
N LEU A 163 17.56 25.08 -20.31
CA LEU A 163 17.00 26.25 -20.98
C LEU A 163 17.10 27.52 -20.13
N PHE A 164 16.81 27.42 -18.83
CA PHE A 164 16.62 28.58 -17.95
C PHE A 164 17.65 28.68 -16.83
N GLY A 165 18.46 27.65 -16.58
CA GLY A 165 19.35 27.60 -15.41
C GLY A 165 20.46 28.63 -15.37
N GLN A 166 20.90 29.15 -16.53
CA GLN A 166 21.91 30.22 -16.58
C GLN A 166 21.32 31.58 -16.18
N SER A 167 20.16 31.93 -16.72
CA SER A 167 19.45 33.20 -16.41
C SER A 167 18.78 33.18 -15.04
N PHE A 168 18.25 32.02 -14.63
CA PHE A 168 17.42 31.87 -13.42
C PHE A 168 17.98 30.75 -12.52
N PRO A 169 19.18 30.93 -11.93
CA PRO A 169 19.84 29.88 -11.15
C PRO A 169 19.09 29.50 -9.86
N GLU A 170 18.30 30.40 -9.27
CA GLU A 170 17.50 30.11 -8.08
C GLU A 170 16.40 29.07 -8.35
N TRP A 171 15.75 29.18 -9.50
CA TRP A 171 14.64 28.30 -9.89
C TRP A 171 15.10 27.10 -10.72
N PHE A 172 16.12 27.28 -11.57
CA PHE A 172 16.51 26.29 -12.56
C PHE A 172 18.01 25.98 -12.59
N GLY A 173 18.81 26.46 -11.62
CA GLY A 173 20.27 26.31 -11.67
C GLY A 173 20.78 24.87 -11.49
N ASN A 174 19.96 23.98 -10.95
CA ASN A 174 20.24 22.54 -10.88
C ASN A 174 18.93 21.74 -10.95
N ILE A 175 19.06 20.42 -11.14
CA ILE A 175 17.92 19.50 -11.28
C ILE A 175 16.97 19.59 -10.07
N GLY A 176 17.50 19.71 -8.85
CA GLY A 176 16.69 19.81 -7.64
C GLY A 176 15.86 21.10 -7.58
N ALA A 177 16.48 22.23 -7.91
CA ALA A 177 15.79 23.51 -8.04
C ALA A 177 14.69 23.43 -9.11
N SER A 178 15.02 22.90 -10.29
CA SER A 178 14.04 22.73 -11.37
C SER A 178 12.88 21.82 -10.98
N LEU A 179 13.15 20.69 -10.30
CA LEU A 179 12.09 19.80 -9.80
C LEU A 179 11.17 20.52 -8.80
N TYR A 180 11.73 21.32 -7.90
CA TYR A 180 10.95 22.10 -6.93
C TYR A 180 10.08 23.16 -7.63
N THR A 181 10.66 23.95 -8.54
CA THR A 181 9.91 24.98 -9.28
C THR A 181 8.85 24.35 -10.19
N LEU A 182 9.14 23.23 -10.85
CA LEU A 182 8.16 22.51 -11.67
C LEU A 182 7.04 21.89 -10.83
N PHE A 183 7.33 21.47 -9.59
CA PHE A 183 6.31 21.07 -8.63
C PHE A 183 5.38 22.25 -8.26
N GLN A 184 5.95 23.41 -7.94
CA GLN A 184 5.19 24.64 -7.69
C GLN A 184 4.31 25.04 -8.90
N ILE A 185 4.85 24.93 -10.12
CA ILE A 185 4.08 25.18 -11.35
C ILE A 185 2.96 24.15 -11.54
N MET A 186 3.20 22.87 -11.22
CA MET A 186 2.16 21.82 -11.30
C MET A 186 0.99 22.09 -10.34
N THR A 187 1.25 22.64 -9.15
CA THR A 187 0.19 23.06 -8.21
C THR A 187 -0.48 24.37 -8.61
N LEU A 188 -0.07 24.98 -9.73
CA LEU A 188 -0.51 26.27 -10.24
C LEU A 188 -0.23 27.44 -9.27
N GLU A 189 0.66 27.25 -8.30
CA GLU A 189 1.01 28.27 -7.33
C GLU A 189 1.94 29.29 -7.99
N SER A 190 1.47 30.54 -8.10
CA SER A 190 2.21 31.69 -8.67
C SER A 190 2.93 31.40 -10.00
N TRP A 191 2.48 30.41 -10.78
CA TRP A 191 3.23 29.90 -11.92
C TRP A 191 3.48 30.98 -12.98
N SER A 192 2.50 31.84 -13.24
CA SER A 192 2.63 32.91 -14.25
C SER A 192 3.34 34.13 -13.67
N MET A 193 2.78 34.76 -12.62
CA MET A 193 3.31 36.02 -12.07
C MET A 193 4.64 35.85 -11.36
N GLY A 194 4.85 34.72 -10.67
CA GLY A 194 6.04 34.47 -9.87
C GLY A 194 7.19 33.83 -10.65
N ILE A 195 6.90 33.07 -11.72
CA ILE A 195 7.93 32.33 -12.47
C ILE A 195 7.93 32.69 -13.96
N VAL A 196 6.87 32.36 -14.70
CA VAL A 196 6.92 32.38 -16.19
C VAL A 196 7.00 33.79 -16.76
N ARG A 197 6.35 34.80 -16.17
CA ARG A 197 6.45 36.20 -16.65
C ARG A 197 7.86 36.77 -16.49
N PRO A 198 8.52 36.68 -15.31
CA PRO A 198 9.93 37.01 -15.20
C PRO A 198 10.82 36.26 -16.20
N VAL A 199 10.57 34.96 -16.40
CA VAL A 199 11.34 34.18 -17.40
C VAL A 199 11.09 34.68 -18.82
N MET A 200 9.87 35.11 -19.15
CA MET A 200 9.54 35.68 -20.46
C MET A 200 10.16 37.06 -20.74
N GLU A 201 10.58 37.79 -19.71
CA GLU A 201 11.32 39.06 -19.90
C GLU A 201 12.69 38.83 -20.54
N GLU A 202 13.35 37.71 -20.22
CA GLU A 202 14.61 37.30 -20.87
C GLU A 202 14.39 36.35 -22.05
N GLN A 203 13.39 35.47 -21.96
CA GLN A 203 13.11 34.44 -22.96
C GLN A 203 11.63 34.51 -23.39
N PRO A 204 11.27 35.37 -24.36
CA PRO A 204 9.87 35.63 -24.73
C PRO A 204 9.05 34.39 -25.13
N LEU A 205 9.71 33.32 -25.59
CA LEU A 205 9.07 32.06 -25.97
C LEU A 205 9.01 31.02 -24.84
N ALA A 206 9.37 31.36 -23.60
CA ALA A 206 9.35 30.42 -22.48
C ALA A 206 7.97 29.80 -22.23
N TRP A 207 6.88 30.49 -22.56
CA TRP A 207 5.53 29.94 -22.48
C TRP A 207 5.33 28.68 -23.33
N VAL A 208 6.11 28.51 -24.42
CA VAL A 208 6.08 27.31 -25.27
C VAL A 208 6.55 26.07 -24.51
N PHE A 209 7.37 26.23 -23.48
CA PHE A 209 7.75 25.16 -22.57
C PHE A 209 6.71 24.99 -21.44
N PHE A 210 6.39 26.08 -20.74
CA PHE A 210 5.61 26.00 -19.50
C PHE A 210 4.13 25.68 -19.73
N VAL A 211 3.51 26.21 -20.79
CA VAL A 211 2.08 25.97 -21.05
C VAL A 211 1.82 24.50 -21.39
N PRO A 212 2.54 23.85 -22.33
CA PRO A 212 2.39 22.41 -22.56
C PRO A 212 2.72 21.56 -21.33
N TYR A 213 3.76 21.92 -20.56
CA TYR A 213 4.06 21.24 -19.30
C TYR A 213 2.87 21.28 -18.34
N ILE A 214 2.26 22.45 -18.13
CA ILE A 214 1.09 22.62 -17.26
C ILE A 214 -0.08 21.78 -17.77
N LEU A 215 -0.39 21.83 -19.07
CA LEU A 215 -1.50 21.06 -19.65
C LEU A 215 -1.31 19.55 -19.44
N ILE A 216 -0.10 19.03 -19.70
CA ILE A 216 0.21 17.61 -19.50
C ILE A 216 0.15 17.25 -18.01
N ALA A 217 0.81 18.02 -17.15
CA ALA A 217 0.90 17.73 -15.72
C ALA A 217 -0.48 17.80 -15.04
N THR A 218 -1.29 18.81 -15.34
CA THR A 218 -2.65 18.94 -14.80
C THR A 218 -3.57 17.84 -15.32
N PHE A 219 -3.52 17.52 -16.61
CA PHE A 219 -4.30 16.40 -17.17
C PHE A 219 -3.94 15.07 -16.51
N MET A 220 -2.65 14.81 -16.32
CA MET A 220 -2.20 13.60 -15.64
C MET A 220 -2.57 13.57 -14.16
N MET A 221 -2.51 14.70 -13.46
CA MET A 221 -2.94 14.80 -12.07
C MET A 221 -4.45 14.53 -11.93
N LEU A 222 -5.26 15.08 -12.85
CA LEU A 222 -6.70 14.79 -12.92
C LEU A 222 -6.97 13.30 -13.20
N ASN A 223 -6.25 12.70 -14.14
CA ASN A 223 -6.39 11.27 -14.43
C ASN A 223 -5.96 10.39 -13.26
N LEU A 224 -4.91 10.78 -12.52
CA LEU A 224 -4.52 10.10 -11.29
C LEU A 224 -5.66 10.16 -10.26
N PHE A 225 -6.25 11.33 -10.04
CA PHE A 225 -7.36 11.52 -9.11
C PHE A 225 -8.60 10.71 -9.50
N ILE A 226 -8.97 10.72 -10.79
CA ILE A 226 -10.06 9.91 -11.32
C ILE A 226 -9.75 8.42 -11.12
N ALA A 227 -8.52 7.98 -11.39
CA ALA A 227 -8.12 6.59 -11.17
C ALA A 227 -8.22 6.18 -9.69
N VAL A 228 -7.81 7.01 -8.73
CA VAL A 228 -8.00 6.77 -7.28
C VAL A 228 -9.48 6.53 -6.99
N ILE A 229 -10.34 7.45 -7.45
CA ILE A 229 -11.77 7.43 -7.14
C ILE A 229 -12.44 6.21 -7.78
N VAL A 230 -12.15 5.94 -9.05
CA VAL A 230 -12.73 4.79 -9.77
C VAL A 230 -12.32 3.48 -9.10
N ASN A 231 -11.04 3.31 -8.75
CA ASN A 231 -10.58 2.13 -8.03
C ASN A 231 -11.29 1.99 -6.67
N ALA A 232 -11.40 3.08 -5.90
CA ALA A 232 -12.09 3.06 -4.60
C ALA A 232 -13.60 2.76 -4.73
N MET A 233 -14.25 3.24 -5.79
CA MET A 233 -15.66 2.96 -6.07
C MET A 233 -15.87 1.51 -6.52
N GLN A 234 -14.99 0.97 -7.36
CA GLN A 234 -15.03 -0.43 -7.80
C GLN A 234 -14.84 -1.38 -6.61
N ASP A 235 -13.89 -1.07 -5.71
CA ASP A 235 -13.68 -1.86 -4.49
C ASP A 235 -14.92 -1.84 -3.57
N ALA A 236 -15.68 -0.74 -3.55
CA ALA A 236 -16.90 -0.60 -2.75
C ALA A 236 -18.13 -1.32 -3.36
N GLN A 237 -18.16 -1.50 -4.68
CA GLN A 237 -19.27 -2.17 -5.38
C GLN A 237 -19.22 -3.70 -5.31
N GLY A 238 -18.16 -4.28 -4.74
CA GLY A 238 -17.95 -5.73 -4.70
C GLY A 238 -17.53 -6.28 -6.07
N PRO A 239 -17.28 -7.60 -6.17
CA PRO A 239 -16.97 -8.24 -7.45
C PRO A 239 -18.08 -7.98 -8.46
N ASP A 240 -17.71 -7.69 -9.71
CA ASP A 240 -18.66 -7.53 -10.80
C ASP A 240 -19.57 -8.77 -10.88
N PRO A 241 -20.89 -8.63 -10.71
CA PRO A 241 -21.81 -9.77 -10.68
C PRO A 241 -21.79 -10.59 -11.97
N GLU A 242 -21.44 -9.98 -13.12
CA GLU A 242 -21.27 -10.72 -14.37
C GLU A 242 -20.03 -11.62 -14.34
N VAL A 243 -18.93 -11.13 -13.77
CA VAL A 243 -17.69 -11.89 -13.59
C VAL A 243 -17.91 -13.03 -12.61
N GLU A 244 -18.63 -12.80 -11.51
CA GLU A 244 -18.96 -13.85 -10.55
C GLU A 244 -19.89 -14.91 -11.17
N ALA A 245 -20.93 -14.50 -11.89
CA ALA A 245 -21.82 -15.42 -12.59
C ALA A 245 -21.09 -16.26 -13.65
N ARG A 246 -20.12 -15.67 -14.37
CA ARG A 246 -19.28 -16.38 -15.34
C ARG A 246 -18.37 -17.40 -14.63
N ALA A 247 -17.72 -17.01 -13.54
CA ALA A 247 -16.86 -17.91 -12.78
C ALA A 247 -17.64 -19.12 -12.23
N VAL A 248 -18.85 -18.90 -11.71
CA VAL A 248 -19.74 -19.98 -11.26
C VAL A 248 -20.13 -20.89 -12.42
N ARG A 249 -20.47 -20.33 -13.59
CA ARG A 249 -20.82 -21.11 -14.78
C ARG A 249 -19.65 -21.95 -15.29
N GLU A 250 -18.44 -21.39 -15.33
CA GLU A 250 -17.23 -22.12 -15.71
C GLU A 250 -16.90 -23.24 -14.70
N GLN A 251 -17.04 -23.00 -13.40
CA GLN A 251 -16.89 -24.04 -12.38
C GLN A 251 -17.92 -25.16 -12.55
N MET A 252 -19.18 -24.82 -12.82
CA MET A 252 -20.24 -25.79 -13.07
C MET A 252 -19.92 -26.69 -14.28
N ILE A 253 -19.46 -26.11 -15.39
CA ILE A 253 -19.05 -26.85 -16.59
C ILE A 253 -17.87 -27.77 -16.29
N LEU A 254 -16.87 -27.27 -15.55
CA LEU A 254 -15.69 -28.06 -15.17
C LEU A 254 -16.05 -29.25 -14.28
N ASP A 255 -16.96 -29.07 -13.33
CA ASP A 255 -17.43 -30.15 -12.46
C ASP A 255 -18.27 -31.18 -13.21
N GLU A 256 -19.10 -30.75 -14.16
CA GLU A 256 -19.82 -31.66 -15.06
C GLU A 256 -18.86 -32.48 -15.93
N LEU A 257 -17.84 -31.83 -16.52
CA LEU A 257 -16.78 -32.50 -17.29
C LEU A 257 -16.00 -33.52 -16.46
N LYS A 258 -15.62 -33.18 -15.22
CA LYS A 258 -14.99 -34.14 -14.29
C LYS A 258 -15.89 -35.35 -14.06
N GLY A 259 -17.20 -35.13 -13.91
CA GLY A 259 -18.21 -36.18 -13.80
C GLY A 259 -18.20 -37.13 -15.00
N TYR A 260 -18.21 -36.59 -16.22
CA TYR A 260 -18.10 -37.40 -17.44
C TYR A 260 -16.76 -38.15 -17.53
N VAL A 261 -15.63 -37.51 -17.23
CA VAL A 261 -14.32 -38.19 -17.27
C VAL A 261 -14.27 -39.34 -16.27
N GLN A 262 -14.83 -39.18 -15.07
CA GLN A 262 -14.90 -40.25 -14.07
C GLN A 262 -15.83 -41.40 -14.49
N SER A 263 -16.95 -41.12 -15.17
CA SER A 263 -17.83 -42.17 -15.71
C SER A 263 -17.15 -42.95 -16.83
N TRP A 264 -16.50 -42.26 -17.78
CA TRP A 264 -15.70 -42.87 -18.83
C TRP A 264 -14.57 -43.76 -18.28
N ARG A 265 -13.84 -43.29 -17.26
CA ARG A 265 -12.79 -44.10 -16.59
C ARG A 265 -13.37 -45.37 -15.95
N ARG A 266 -14.55 -45.29 -15.33
CA ARG A 266 -15.24 -46.47 -14.76
C ARG A 266 -15.66 -47.47 -15.84
N CYS A 267 -16.21 -47.00 -16.97
CA CYS A 267 -16.58 -47.85 -18.10
C CYS A 267 -15.36 -48.48 -18.80
N ALA A 268 -14.25 -47.76 -18.94
CA ALA A 268 -13.02 -48.31 -19.49
C ALA A 268 -12.47 -49.44 -18.59
N ALA A 269 -12.43 -49.21 -17.27
CA ALA A 269 -11.97 -50.19 -16.29
C ALA A 269 -12.91 -51.41 -16.13
N SER A 270 -14.20 -51.30 -16.45
CA SER A 270 -15.09 -52.47 -16.51
C SER A 270 -14.88 -53.26 -17.79
N ARG A 271 -14.60 -52.61 -18.94
CA ARG A 271 -14.28 -53.28 -20.20
C ARG A 271 -13.03 -54.15 -20.14
N GLU A 272 -11.97 -53.66 -19.50
CA GLU A 272 -10.74 -54.44 -19.30
C GLU A 272 -10.97 -55.68 -18.41
N ARG A 273 -11.82 -55.56 -17.38
CA ARG A 273 -12.19 -56.70 -16.53
C ARG A 273 -13.05 -57.72 -17.28
N SER A 274 -13.97 -57.28 -18.12
CA SER A 274 -14.81 -58.17 -18.94
C SER A 274 -14.05 -58.82 -20.09
N ALA A 275 -12.96 -58.22 -20.59
CA ALA A 275 -12.12 -58.83 -21.63
C ALA A 275 -11.30 -60.03 -21.12
N GLY A 276 -11.12 -60.18 -19.81
CA GLY A 276 -10.48 -61.35 -19.18
C GLY A 276 -11.42 -62.53 -18.95
N SER A 277 -12.73 -62.34 -19.07
CA SER A 277 -13.76 -63.37 -18.87
C SER A 277 -14.62 -63.46 -20.13
N GLY A 278 -14.29 -64.38 -21.04
CA GLY A 278 -14.88 -64.52 -22.38
C GLY A 278 -16.41 -64.59 -22.41
N CYS A 279 -17.07 -63.43 -22.37
CA CYS A 279 -18.51 -63.28 -22.49
C CYS A 279 -18.81 -62.25 -23.60
N CYS A 280 -19.67 -62.64 -24.53
CA CYS A 280 -20.00 -61.97 -25.78
C CYS A 280 -20.35 -60.48 -25.62
N VAL A 281 -19.80 -59.65 -26.51
CA VAL A 281 -20.05 -58.20 -26.60
C VAL A 281 -21.50 -57.94 -27.02
N ALA A 282 -22.32 -57.43 -26.09
CA ALA A 282 -23.52 -56.69 -26.46
C ALA A 282 -23.10 -55.29 -26.90
N ARG A 283 -23.35 -54.97 -28.16
CA ARG A 283 -23.18 -53.64 -28.76
C ARG A 283 -24.18 -52.70 -28.08
N ALA A 284 -23.71 -51.87 -27.14
CA ALA A 284 -24.54 -50.78 -26.61
C ALA A 284 -24.60 -49.69 -27.68
N ASP A 285 -25.79 -49.49 -28.25
CA ASP A 285 -26.06 -48.38 -29.16
C ASP A 285 -25.78 -47.05 -28.44
N VAL A 286 -24.86 -46.28 -29.01
CA VAL A 286 -24.42 -44.96 -28.52
C VAL A 286 -25.56 -43.93 -28.54
N GLN A 287 -26.73 -44.27 -29.07
CA GLN A 287 -27.91 -43.41 -29.17
C GLN A 287 -28.72 -43.24 -27.88
N GLN A 288 -28.43 -44.00 -26.80
CA GLN A 288 -29.20 -43.90 -25.53
C GLN A 288 -28.56 -43.05 -24.42
N ILE A 289 -27.39 -42.44 -24.65
CA ILE A 289 -26.68 -41.61 -23.64
C ILE A 289 -26.85 -40.10 -23.91
N VAL A 290 -27.86 -39.71 -24.69
CA VAL A 290 -28.26 -38.30 -24.80
C VAL A 290 -29.60 -38.17 -24.08
N PRO A 291 -29.66 -37.55 -22.89
CA PRO A 291 -30.94 -37.10 -22.36
C PRO A 291 -31.48 -36.11 -23.38
N HIS A 292 -32.70 -36.33 -23.87
CA HIS A 292 -33.40 -35.37 -24.69
C HIS A 292 -33.36 -34.00 -24.01
N ALA A 293 -32.52 -33.10 -24.53
CA ALA A 293 -32.66 -31.68 -24.24
C ALA A 293 -34.08 -31.29 -24.66
N PRO A 294 -34.85 -30.57 -23.82
CA PRO A 294 -36.07 -29.96 -24.30
C PRO A 294 -35.68 -29.05 -25.46
N LEU A 295 -36.21 -29.33 -26.66
CA LEU A 295 -36.18 -28.40 -27.76
C LEU A 295 -36.94 -27.16 -27.28
N ASN A 296 -36.19 -26.10 -26.94
CA ASN A 296 -36.74 -24.77 -26.77
C ASN A 296 -37.28 -24.36 -28.15
N ASP A 297 -38.60 -24.38 -28.32
CA ASP A 297 -39.23 -23.88 -29.53
C ASP A 297 -38.97 -22.37 -29.61
N GLY A 298 -38.39 -21.95 -30.72
CA GLY A 298 -38.09 -20.55 -30.98
C GLY A 298 -39.35 -19.75 -31.30
N SER A 299 -40.29 -19.65 -30.37
CA SER A 299 -41.51 -18.87 -30.54
C SER A 299 -41.86 -18.00 -29.33
N HIS A 300 -40.91 -17.16 -28.88
CA HIS A 300 -41.26 -15.90 -28.23
C HIS A 300 -40.24 -14.81 -28.60
N ALA A 301 -40.51 -14.14 -29.72
CA ALA A 301 -40.02 -12.79 -29.93
C ALA A 301 -40.73 -11.85 -28.94
N PRO A 302 -40.03 -10.93 -28.25
CA PRO A 302 -40.71 -9.83 -27.60
C PRO A 302 -41.09 -8.82 -28.69
N ALA A 303 -42.39 -8.65 -28.88
CA ALA A 303 -42.93 -7.42 -29.41
C ALA A 303 -42.97 -6.40 -28.26
N TRP A 304 -42.36 -5.24 -28.50
CA TRP A 304 -42.33 -4.01 -27.68
C TRP A 304 -41.37 -4.00 -26.50
#